data_AF-A0A2V8EGE0-F1
#
_entry.id   AF-A0A2V8EGE0-F1
#
_cell.length_a   1.000
_cell.length_b   1.000
_cell.length_c   1.000
_cell.angle_alpha   90.00
_cell.angle_beta   90.00
_cell.angle_gamma   90.00
#
_symmetry.space_group_name_H-M   'P 1'
#
loop_
_entity.id
_entity.type
_entity.pdbx_description
1 polymer ?
#
loop_
_entity_poly.entity_id
_entity_poly.type
_entity_poly.pdbx_seq_one_letter_code
_entity_poly.pdbx_strand_id
1 'polypeptide(L)' 'MRAVTKGGQVVTGRRLNEDTFTVQLIDDKERLISLNKSDLREYEILKTSPMPSFRDKLNIEEIADVVAYLLSLKG' A
#
# COMPACT_ATOMS: atom_id res chain seq x y z
N MET A 1 -0.49 -4.95 0.18
CA MET A 1 -0.25 -6.29 0.76
C MET A 1 -1.07 -6.40 2.03
N ARG A 2 -1.71 -7.55 2.25
CA ARG A 2 -2.39 -7.87 3.50
C ARG A 2 -1.73 -9.11 4.10
N ALA A 3 -1.34 -9.04 5.36
CA ALA A 3 -0.68 -10.13 6.07
C ALA A 3 -1.42 -10.38 7.39
N VAL A 4 -1.75 -11.64 7.66
CA VAL A 4 -2.40 -12.05 8.91
C VAL A 4 -1.39 -12.86 9.70
N THR A 5 -1.02 -12.37 10.88
CA THR A 5 -0.14 -13.09 11.81
C THR A 5 -0.88 -14.25 12.47
N LYS A 6 -0.15 -15.25 12.97
CA LYS A 6 -0.72 -16.35 13.77
C LYS A 6 -1.47 -15.86 15.02
N GLY A 7 -1.08 -14.70 15.56
CA GLY A 7 -1.78 -14.02 16.66
C GLY A 7 -3.08 -13.32 16.25
N GLY A 8 -3.50 -13.41 14.98
CA GLY A 8 -4.73 -12.81 14.47
C GLY A 8 -4.60 -11.33 14.11
N GLN A 9 -3.43 -10.72 14.30
CA GLN A 9 -3.20 -9.33 13.90
C GLN A 9 -3.12 -9.24 12.37
N VAL A 10 -3.99 -8.41 11.80
CA VAL A 10 -4.01 -8.10 10.37
C VAL A 10 -3.19 -6.84 10.13
N VAL A 11 -2.12 -6.98 9.35
CA VAL A 11 -1.27 -5.88 8.94
C VAL A 11 -1.49 -5.64 7.45
N THR A 12 -1.85 -4.40 7.10
CA THR A 12 -2.07 -4.00 5.72
C THR A 12 -1.12 -2.87 5.39
N GLY A 13 -0.46 -2.95 4.24
CA GLY A 13 0.56 -1.98 3.92
C GLY A 13 1.17 -2.16 2.54
N ARG A 14 2.10 -1.27 2.21
CA ARG A 14 2.90 -1.34 1.00
C ARG A 14 4.17 -2.12 1.30
N ARG A 15 4.43 -3.18 0.53
CA ARG A 15 5.66 -3.98 0.65
C ARG A 15 6.83 -3.13 0.19
N LEU A 16 7.83 -2.97 1.06
CA LEU A 16 9.07 -2.26 0.76
C LEU A 16 10.14 -3.22 0.26
N ASN A 17 10.29 -4.34 0.96
CA ASN A 17 11.30 -5.35 0.65
C ASN A 17 10.81 -6.75 1.04
N GLU A 18 11.31 -7.77 0.36
CA GLU A 18 10.99 -9.16 0.64
C GLU A 18 12.22 -10.03 0.44
N ASP A 19 12.52 -10.81 1.45
CA ASP A 19 13.59 -11.80 1.45
C ASP A 19 13.02 -13.22 1.60
N THR A 20 13.89 -14.23 1.57
CA THR A 20 13.55 -15.64 1.73
C THR A 20 12.71 -15.89 2.99
N PHE A 21 13.01 -15.20 4.10
CA PHE A 21 12.36 -15.43 5.40
C PHE A 21 11.51 -14.27 5.91
N THR A 22 11.72 -13.05 5.41
CA THR A 22 11.08 -11.85 5.97
C THR A 22 10.39 -11.02 4.90
N VAL A 23 9.36 -10.28 5.32
CA VAL A 23 8.69 -9.28 4.51
C VAL A 23 8.67 -7.98 5.28
N GLN A 24 9.18 -6.92 4.68
CA GLN A 24 9.10 -5.57 5.23
C GLN A 24 8.00 -4.80 4.53
N LEU A 25 7.13 -4.18 5.32
CA LEU A 25 6.00 -3.41 4.82
C LEU A 25 5.81 -2.14 5.63
N ILE A 26 5.39 -1.08 4.94
CA ILE A 26 5.00 0.18 5.54
C ILE A 26 3.49 0.17 5.70
N ASP A 27 3.01 0.32 6.93
CA ASP A 27 1.58 0.41 7.22
C ASP A 27 1.00 1.80 6.86
N ASP A 28 -0.30 1.96 7.03
CA ASP A 28 -1.03 3.20 6.83
C ASP A 28 -0.57 4.36 7.73
N LYS A 29 0.15 4.05 8.81
CA LYS A 29 0.72 5.02 9.76
C LYS A 29 2.19 5.32 9.46
N GLU A 30 2.65 4.98 8.26
CA GLU A 30 4.02 5.15 7.79
C GLU A 30 5.07 4.41 8.65
N ARG A 31 4.65 3.40 9.41
CA ARG A 31 5.57 2.61 10.24
C ARG A 31 6.13 1.46 9.43
N LEU A 32 7.45 1.33 9.46
CA LEU A 32 8.11 0.15 8.92
C LEU A 32 7.90 -1.04 9.86
N ILE A 33 7.28 -2.10 9.35
CA ILE A 33 7.03 -3.34 10.07
C ILE A 33 7.72 -4.47 9.32
N SER A 34 8.58 -5.19 10.04
CA SER A 34 9.22 -6.41 9.56
C SER A 34 8.45 -7.61 10.09
N LEU A 35 7.91 -8.42 9.19
CA LEU A 35 7.16 -9.64 9.50
C LEU A 35 7.97 -10.87 9.08
N ASN A 36 8.07 -11.86 9.97
CA ASN A 36 8.65 -13.15 9.63
C ASN A 36 7.59 -14.02 8.93
N LYS A 37 7.94 -14.62 7.79
CA LYS A 37 7.03 -15.51 7.04
C LYS A 37 6.60 -16.73 7.86
N SER A 38 7.43 -17.20 8.81
CA SER A 38 7.07 -18.30 9.72
C SER A 38 5.90 -17.97 10.64
N ASP A 39 5.68 -16.69 10.93
CA ASP A 39 4.69 -16.20 11.89
C ASP A 39 3.42 -15.69 11.19
N LEU A 40 3.40 -15.75 9.86
CA LEU A 40 2.23 -15.44 9.05
C LEU A 40 1.36 -16.68 8.90
N ARG A 41 0.07 -16.51 9.20
CA ARG A 41 -0.98 -17.49 8.90
C ARG A 41 -1.41 -17.38 7.45
N GLU A 42 -1.46 -16.15 6.92
CA GLU A 42 -1.87 -15.85 5.56
C GLU A 42 -1.15 -14.60 5.09
N TYR A 43 -0.71 -14.58 3.83
CA TYR A 43 -0.20 -13.38 3.20
C TYR A 43 -0.75 -13.28 1.79
N GLU A 44 -1.33 -12.13 1.46
CA GLU A 44 -1.96 -11.88 0.16
C GLU A 44 -1.37 -10.61 -0.48
N ILE A 45 -0.99 -10.77 -1.74
CA ILE A 45 -0.64 -9.64 -2.60
C ILE A 45 -1.94 -9.09 -3.17
N LEU A 46 -2.36 -7.94 -2.64
CA LEU A 46 -3.48 -7.18 -3.18
C LEU A 46 -3.23 -6.89 -4.67
N LYS A 47 -4.05 -7.49 -5.55
CA LYS A 47 -4.02 -7.25 -7.00
C LYS A 47 -4.73 -5.94 -7.38
N THR A 48 -5.53 -5.41 -6.47
CA THR A 48 -6.23 -4.14 -6.61
C THR A 48 -5.45 -3.03 -5.90
N SER A 49 -5.46 -1.84 -6.48
CA SER A 49 -4.83 -0.67 -5.87
C SER A 49 -5.50 -0.37 -4.52
N PRO A 50 -4.73 -0.08 -3.46
CA PRO A 50 -5.28 0.38 -2.20
C PRO A 50 -5.80 1.82 -2.28
N MET A 51 -5.50 2.57 -3.36
CA MET A 51 -6.14 3.86 -3.58
C MET A 51 -7.65 3.69 -3.75
N PRO A 52 -8.47 4.49 -3.04
CA PRO A 52 -9.90 4.50 -3.27
C PRO A 52 -10.18 4.94 -4.72
N SER A 53 -11.30 4.48 -5.29
CA SER A 53 -11.71 4.95 -6.61
C SER A 53 -12.04 6.44 -6.56
N PHE A 54 -11.47 7.21 -7.49
CA PHE A 54 -11.79 8.62 -7.72
C PHE A 54 -12.59 8.84 -9.00
N ARG A 55 -13.08 7.76 -9.65
CA ARG A 55 -13.75 7.79 -10.95
C ARG A 55 -14.90 8.81 -11.04
N ASP A 56 -15.66 8.94 -9.95
CA ASP A 56 -16.83 9.82 -9.89
C ASP A 56 -16.62 11.00 -8.92
N LYS A 57 -15.39 11.22 -8.46
CA LYS A 57 -15.04 12.29 -7.51
C LYS A 57 -14.46 13.54 -8.16
N LEU A 58 -13.91 13.39 -9.37
CA LEU A 58 -13.29 14.49 -10.11
C LEU A 58 -13.91 14.55 -11.49
N ASN A 59 -14.28 15.75 -11.91
CA ASN A 59 -14.69 16.01 -13.29
C ASN A 59 -13.46 16.16 -14.21
N ILE A 60 -13.69 16.26 -15.52
CA ILE A 60 -12.62 16.31 -16.52
C ILE A 60 -11.71 17.54 -16.33
N GLU A 61 -12.27 18.69 -15.94
CA GLU A 61 -11.52 19.92 -15.73
C GLU A 61 -10.64 19.81 -14.47
N GLU A 62 -11.18 19.27 -13.39
CA GLU A 62 -10.42 19.03 -12.15
C GLU A 62 -9.28 18.02 -12.35
N ILE A 63 -9.48 17.02 -13.21
CA ILE A 63 -8.41 16.09 -13.59
C ILE A 63 -7.31 16.84 -14.35
N ALA A 64 -7.66 17.72 -15.29
CA ALA A 64 -6.69 18.51 -16.03
C ALA A 64 -5.86 19.41 -15.11
N ASP A 65 -6.50 20.04 -14.12
CA ASP A 65 -5.84 20.90 -13.13
C ASP A 65 -4.87 20.10 -12.24
N VAL A 66 -5.28 18.92 -11.76
CA VAL A 66 -4.39 18.05 -10.97
C VAL A 66 -3.19 17.59 -11.81
N VAL A 67 -3.40 17.24 -13.08
CA VAL A 67 -2.30 16.86 -13.98
C VAL A 67 -1.35 18.05 -14.21
N ALA A 68 -1.88 19.25 -14.45
CA ALA A 68 -1.08 20.46 -14.59
C ALA A 68 -0.27 20.77 -13.33
N TYR A 69 -0.88 20.62 -12.15
CA TYR A 69 -0.20 20.78 -10.87
C TYR A 69 0.94 19.76 -10.71
N LEU A 70 0.69 18.47 -10.95
CA LEU A 70 1.72 17.43 -10.87
C LEU A 70 2.88 17.68 -11.86
N LEU A 71 2.62 18.20 -13.06
CA LEU A 71 3.64 18.61 -14.02
C LEU A 71 4.49 19.80 -13.54
N SER A 72 3.90 20.69 -12.74
CA SER A 72 4.59 21.84 -12.16
C SER A 72 5.52 21.46 -10.99
N LEU A 73 5.27 20.31 -10.35
CA LEU A 73 6.10 19.77 -9.28
C LEU A 73 7.44 19.27 -9.86
N LYS A 74 8.37 20.21 -10.08
CA LYS A 74 9.77 19.91 -10.34
C LYS A 74 10.53 19.92 -9.02
N GLY A 75 11.08 18.76 -8.67
CA GLY A 75 12.01 18.52 -7.58
C GLY A 75 12.97 17.43 -7.99
#